data_AF-A0A7X7PH64-F1
#
_entry.id   AF-A0A7X7PH64-F1
#
_cell.length_a   1.000
_cell.length_b   1.000
_cell.length_c   1.000
_cell.angle_alpha   90.00
_cell.angle_beta   90.00
_cell.angle_gamma   90.00
#
_symmetry.space_group_name_H-M   'P 1'
#
loop_
_entity.id
_entity.type
_entity.pdbx_description
1 polymer ?
#
loop_
_entity_poly.entity_id
_entity_poly.type
_entity_poly.pdbx_seq_one_letter_code
_entity_poly.pdbx_strand_id
1 'polypeptide(L)'
;MSDATGSRPADTAQGGRDERADHTRAANRIDQRRHGDDALVRARQVLAAGGLDVDVDRAGHAGDLLVVAAPPGRIDDVRACAPQLRKLGFRYVTIEIVPDA
;
A
#
# COMPACT_ATOMS: atom_id res chain seq x y z
N MET A 1 22.63 -19.74 -68.92
CA MET A 1 21.51 -18.89 -68.52
C MET A 1 20.65 -19.66 -67.52
N SER A 2 20.80 -19.37 -66.23
CA SER A 2 19.88 -19.77 -65.16
C SER A 2 20.03 -18.77 -64.02
N ASP A 3 19.15 -17.78 -64.02
CA ASP A 3 18.84 -16.92 -62.88
C ASP A 3 18.06 -17.71 -61.83
N ALA A 4 18.32 -17.41 -60.55
CA ALA A 4 17.29 -17.09 -59.55
C ALA A 4 17.92 -17.04 -58.14
N THR A 5 18.59 -15.92 -57.84
CA THR A 5 18.95 -15.53 -56.48
C THR A 5 17.68 -14.99 -55.80
N GLY A 6 17.00 -15.84 -55.02
CA GLY A 6 15.83 -15.44 -54.22
C GLY A 6 16.23 -15.12 -52.78
N SER A 7 16.65 -13.88 -52.53
CA SER A 7 16.91 -13.37 -51.17
C SER A 7 15.60 -13.28 -50.37
N ARG A 8 15.52 -14.00 -49.24
CA ARG A 8 14.49 -13.78 -48.21
C ARG A 8 14.92 -12.62 -47.30
N PRO A 9 14.09 -11.59 -47.07
CA PRO A 9 14.31 -10.69 -45.95
C PRO A 9 13.85 -11.37 -44.65
N ALA A 10 14.72 -11.32 -43.64
CA ALA A 10 14.37 -11.64 -42.26
C ALA A 10 13.56 -10.47 -41.70
N ASP A 11 12.25 -10.64 -41.57
CA ASP A 11 11.38 -9.65 -40.95
C ASP A 11 11.50 -9.79 -39.43
N THR A 12 12.30 -8.88 -38.85
CA THR A 12 12.52 -8.74 -37.42
C THR A 12 11.36 -7.93 -36.85
N ALA A 13 10.29 -8.59 -36.42
CA ALA A 13 9.17 -7.91 -35.74
C ALA A 13 8.82 -8.63 -34.43
N GLN A 14 9.64 -8.46 -33.40
CA GLN A 14 9.24 -8.86 -32.04
C GLN A 14 9.90 -8.02 -30.93
N GLY A 15 9.78 -6.69 -31.03
CA GLY A 15 10.08 -5.77 -29.93
C GLY A 15 8.88 -4.84 -29.74
N GLY A 16 7.99 -5.16 -28.80
CA GLY A 16 6.81 -4.32 -28.56
C GLY A 16 5.82 -4.84 -27.52
N ARG A 17 6.19 -5.84 -26.71
CA ARG A 17 5.32 -6.40 -25.66
C ARG A 17 5.74 -6.11 -24.22
N ASP A 18 6.89 -5.48 -23.98
CA ASP A 18 7.36 -5.19 -22.62
C ASP A 18 7.03 -3.77 -22.13
N GLU A 19 6.92 -2.76 -22.99
CA GLU A 19 6.77 -1.35 -22.54
C GLU A 19 5.41 -1.02 -21.89
N ARG A 20 4.35 -1.78 -22.23
CA ARG A 20 3.02 -1.60 -21.60
C ARG A 20 2.96 -2.11 -20.16
N ALA A 21 3.76 -3.12 -19.83
CA ALA A 21 3.74 -3.73 -18.49
C ALA A 21 4.36 -2.79 -17.44
N ASP A 22 5.38 -2.04 -17.80
CA ASP A 22 6.08 -1.15 -16.86
C ASP A 22 5.32 0.15 -16.57
N HIS A 23 4.64 0.74 -17.56
CA HIS A 23 3.78 1.90 -17.33
C HIS A 23 2.61 1.60 -16.37
N THR A 24 2.02 0.40 -16.47
CA THR A 24 0.91 -0.03 -15.61
C THR A 24 1.35 -0.21 -14.16
N ARG A 25 2.57 -0.71 -13.92
CA ARG A 25 3.13 -0.87 -12.57
C ARG A 25 3.50 0.46 -11.92
N ALA A 26 4.03 1.41 -12.69
CA ALA A 26 4.39 2.74 -12.18
C ALA A 26 3.14 3.54 -11.77
N ALA A 27 2.09 3.55 -12.61
CA ALA A 27 0.82 4.21 -12.29
C ALA A 27 0.14 3.61 -11.05
N ASN A 28 0.07 2.28 -10.95
CA ASN A 28 -0.46 1.60 -9.75
C ASN A 28 0.31 1.95 -8.48
N ARG A 29 1.64 2.13 -8.56
CA ARG A 29 2.47 2.45 -7.40
C ARG A 29 2.23 3.88 -6.88
N ILE A 30 1.87 4.82 -7.76
CA ILE A 30 1.60 6.22 -7.39
C ILE A 30 0.22 6.34 -6.73
N ASP A 31 -0.81 5.70 -7.28
CA ASP A 31 -2.16 5.70 -6.68
C ASP A 31 -2.18 5.00 -5.32
N GLN A 32 -1.44 3.90 -5.15
CA GLN A 32 -1.34 3.20 -3.87
C GLN A 32 -0.68 4.04 -2.76
N ARG A 33 0.26 4.93 -3.09
CA ARG A 33 0.89 5.82 -2.10
C ARG A 33 -0.08 6.90 -1.64
N ARG A 34 -0.75 7.58 -2.58
CA ARG A 34 -1.72 8.65 -2.24
C ARG A 34 -2.89 8.14 -1.41
N HIS A 35 -3.47 7.00 -1.79
CA HIS A 35 -4.54 6.37 -1.00
C HIS A 35 -4.06 5.89 0.37
N GLY A 36 -2.77 5.62 0.51
CA GLY A 36 -2.19 5.17 1.75
C GLY A 36 -2.01 6.25 2.81
N ASP A 37 -1.61 7.43 2.37
CA ASP A 37 -1.46 8.59 3.26
C ASP A 37 -2.84 9.07 3.75
N ASP A 38 -3.85 9.07 2.87
CA ASP A 38 -5.23 9.38 3.23
C ASP A 38 -5.81 8.44 4.30
N ALA A 39 -5.50 7.14 4.21
CA ALA A 39 -5.95 6.14 5.18
C ALA A 39 -5.31 6.36 6.56
N LEU A 40 -4.02 6.72 6.61
CA LEU A 40 -3.31 7.06 7.86
C LEU A 40 -3.89 8.30 8.53
N VAL A 41 -4.14 9.36 7.76
CA VAL A 41 -4.75 10.59 8.29
C VAL A 41 -6.11 10.28 8.90
N ARG A 42 -6.93 9.48 8.21
CA ARG A 42 -8.24 9.05 8.74
C ARG A 42 -8.13 8.14 9.96
N ALA A 43 -7.11 7.27 10.02
CA ALA A 43 -6.85 6.45 11.20
C ALA A 43 -6.55 7.30 12.43
N ARG A 44 -5.69 8.33 12.28
CA ARG A 44 -5.41 9.31 13.33
C ARG A 44 -6.68 10.01 13.79
N GLN A 45 -7.55 10.41 12.87
CA GLN A 45 -8.84 11.04 13.19
C GLN A 45 -9.78 10.11 13.97
N VAL A 46 -9.85 8.83 13.60
CA VAL A 46 -10.65 7.82 14.32
C VAL A 46 -10.15 7.65 15.75
N LEU A 47 -8.84 7.54 15.95
CA LEU A 47 -8.23 7.40 17.28
C LEU A 47 -8.43 8.67 18.12
N ALA A 48 -8.22 9.85 17.52
CA ALA A 48 -8.43 11.14 18.19
C ALA A 48 -9.90 11.34 18.60
N ALA A 49 -10.86 10.92 17.77
CA ALA A 49 -12.28 10.94 18.11
C ALA A 49 -12.61 10.00 19.30
N GLY A 50 -11.81 8.95 19.50
CA GLY A 50 -11.83 8.08 20.68
C GLY A 50 -11.05 8.62 21.89
N GLY A 51 -10.50 9.84 21.81
CA GLY A 51 -9.70 10.44 22.89
C GLY A 51 -8.27 9.90 22.99
N LEU A 52 -7.74 9.33 21.91
CA LEU A 52 -6.38 8.82 21.81
C LEU A 52 -5.53 9.70 20.91
N ASP A 53 -4.53 10.36 21.51
CA ASP A 53 -3.47 11.03 20.78
C ASP A 53 -2.22 10.14 20.84
N VAL A 54 -2.09 9.30 19.83
CA VAL A 54 -1.07 8.24 19.75
C VAL A 54 -0.45 8.21 18.36
N ASP A 55 0.82 7.82 18.30
CA ASP A 55 1.51 7.66 17.03
C ASP A 55 1.01 6.42 16.30
N VAL A 56 0.88 6.57 14.98
CA VAL A 56 0.47 5.49 14.08
C VAL A 56 1.33 5.45 12.83
N ASP A 57 1.58 4.23 12.37
CA ASP A 57 2.32 3.94 11.16
C ASP A 57 1.69 2.78 10.37
N ARG A 58 2.06 2.64 9.10
CA ARG A 58 1.68 1.50 8.26
C ARG A 58 2.85 0.53 8.12
N ALA A 59 2.54 -0.74 8.25
CA ALA A 59 3.47 -1.82 7.97
C ALA A 59 2.79 -2.89 7.11
N GLY A 60 3.55 -3.93 6.77
CA GLY A 60 3.04 -5.07 6.01
C GLY A 60 2.94 -4.84 4.50
N HIS A 61 2.46 -5.86 3.79
CA HIS A 61 2.34 -5.84 2.34
C HIS A 61 1.11 -5.02 1.94
N ALA A 62 1.28 -4.06 1.02
CA ALA A 62 0.22 -3.11 0.61
C ALA A 62 -0.33 -2.20 1.75
N GLY A 63 0.35 -2.14 2.91
CA GLY A 63 -0.05 -1.29 4.04
C GLY A 63 -1.35 -1.75 4.72
N ASP A 64 -1.63 -3.06 4.68
CA ASP A 64 -2.81 -3.66 5.29
C ASP A 64 -2.73 -3.76 6.82
N LEU A 65 -1.57 -3.46 7.40
CA LEU A 65 -1.34 -3.44 8.84
C LEU A 65 -1.15 -2.01 9.34
N LEU A 66 -1.95 -1.63 10.34
CA LEU A 66 -1.77 -0.40 11.11
C LEU A 66 -1.03 -0.73 12.42
N VAL A 67 0.07 -0.04 12.68
CA VAL A 67 0.77 -0.06 13.96
C VAL A 67 0.34 1.15 14.76
N VAL A 68 -0.07 0.93 16.02
CA VAL A 68 -0.46 1.99 16.95
C VAL A 68 0.46 1.90 18.17
N ALA A 69 1.25 2.95 18.41
CA ALA A 69 2.10 3.05 19.58
C ALA A 69 1.28 3.59 20.76
N ALA A 70 0.94 2.73 21.72
CA ALA A 70 0.10 3.10 22.84
C ALA A 70 0.60 2.49 24.17
N PRO A 71 0.42 3.19 25.29
CA PRO A 71 0.77 2.64 26.59
C PRO A 71 -0.20 1.53 27.03
N PRO A 72 0.20 0.67 27.98
CA PRO A 72 -0.61 -0.46 28.45
C PRO A 72 -2.03 -0.06 28.87
N GLY A 73 -2.17 1.10 29.53
CA GLY A 73 -3.45 1.61 30.01
C GLY A 73 -4.44 2.04 28.90
N ARG A 74 -3.99 2.11 27.64
CA ARG A 74 -4.79 2.57 26.50
C ARG A 74 -5.12 1.47 25.48
N ILE A 75 -4.71 0.23 25.76
CA ILE A 75 -4.90 -0.91 24.85
C ILE A 75 -6.39 -1.13 24.53
N ASP A 76 -7.27 -1.08 25.54
CA ASP A 76 -8.70 -1.32 25.35
C ASP A 76 -9.37 -0.19 24.54
N ASP A 77 -8.91 1.05 24.69
CA ASP A 77 -9.38 2.18 23.89
C ASP A 77 -9.00 1.99 22.41
N VAL A 78 -7.77 1.55 22.12
CA VAL A 78 -7.33 1.23 20.75
C VAL A 78 -8.15 0.06 20.19
N ARG A 79 -8.42 -0.96 21.01
CA ARG A 79 -9.24 -2.11 20.64
C ARG A 79 -10.67 -1.71 20.30
N ALA A 80 -11.26 -0.75 21.01
CA ALA A 80 -12.58 -0.22 20.73
C ALA A 80 -12.64 0.49 19.35
N CYS A 81 -11.54 1.10 18.91
CA CYS A 81 -11.42 1.76 17.61
C CYS A 81 -11.20 0.78 16.44
N ALA A 82 -10.72 -0.45 16.70
CA ALA A 82 -10.34 -1.42 15.68
C ALA A 82 -11.41 -1.70 14.60
N PRO A 83 -12.73 -1.81 14.89
CA PRO A 83 -13.75 -2.00 13.86
C PRO A 83 -13.84 -0.84 12.86
N GLN A 84 -13.60 0.40 13.30
CA GLN A 84 -13.61 1.57 12.42
C GLN A 84 -12.33 1.64 11.60
N LEU A 85 -11.18 1.36 12.22
CA LEU A 85 -9.89 1.30 11.53
C LEU A 85 -9.91 0.25 10.39
N ARG A 86 -10.56 -0.90 10.60
CA ARG A 86 -10.72 -1.92 9.55
C ARG A 86 -11.51 -1.46 8.34
N LYS A 87 -12.48 -0.54 8.51
CA LYS A 87 -13.24 0.05 7.40
C LYS A 87 -12.39 0.97 6.51
N LEU A 88 -11.22 1.41 7.01
CA LEU A 88 -10.27 2.24 6.26
C LEU A 88 -9.30 1.41 5.40
N GLY A 89 -9.43 0.07 5.40
CA GLY A 89 -8.57 -0.83 4.62
C GLY A 89 -7.46 -1.50 5.42
N PHE A 90 -7.33 -1.22 6.72
CA PHE A 90 -6.40 -1.91 7.61
C PHE A 90 -6.97 -3.27 8.01
N ARG A 91 -6.49 -4.35 7.42
CA ARG A 91 -6.92 -5.70 7.77
C ARG A 91 -6.51 -6.06 9.20
N TYR A 92 -5.32 -5.63 9.60
CA TYR A 92 -4.75 -5.89 10.92
C TYR A 92 -4.44 -4.58 11.63
N VAL A 93 -4.66 -4.57 12.95
CA VAL A 93 -4.25 -3.48 13.84
C VAL A 93 -3.39 -4.12 14.91
N THR A 94 -2.14 -3.69 14.98
CA THR A 94 -1.15 -4.11 15.98
C THR A 94 -0.92 -2.96 16.94
N ILE A 95 -0.77 -3.29 18.21
CA ILE A 95 -0.43 -2.33 19.25
C ILE A 95 1.04 -2.55 19.61
N GLU A 96 1.85 -1.53 19.41
CA GLU A 96 3.20 -1.45 19.96
C GLU A 96 3.09 -0.84 21.37
N ILE A 97 3.50 -1.60 22.38
CA ILE A 97 3.40 -1.16 23.77
C ILE A 97 4.59 -0.25 24.07
N VAL A 98 4.33 1.05 24.24
CA VAL A 98 5.33 2.05 24.63
C VAL A 98 5.15 2.45 26.11
N PRO A 99 6.20 2.91 26.81
CA PRO A 99 6.06 3.41 28.18
C PRO A 99 5.11 4.62 28.25
N ASP A 100 4.46 4.83 29.39
CA ASP A 100 3.78 6.09 29.68
C ASP A 100 4.80 7.24 29.67
N ALA A 101 4.41 8.38 29.10
CA ALA A 101 5.21 9.61 29.07
C ALA A 101 5.13 10.38 30.40
#